data_AF-A0A2A4Q3C6-F1
#
_entry.id   AF-A0A2A4Q3C6-F1
#
_cell.length_a   1.000
_cell.length_b   1.000
_cell.length_c   1.000
_cell.angle_alpha   90.00
_cell.angle_beta   90.00
_cell.angle_gamma   90.00
#
_symmetry.space_group_name_H-M   'P 1'
#
loop_
_entity.id
_entity.type
_entity.pdbx_description
1 polymer ?
#
loop_
_entity_poly.entity_id
_entity_poly.type
_entity_poly.pdbx_seq_one_letter_code
_entity_poly.pdbx_strand_id
1 'polypeptide(L)'
;TEAGVPSAPVAEGYETAFYDDPQAVENGHVSQIEHPTIGTLKMAVNLVTFGRVKREVRLATPLLGQQTQDVLSEIGYSDDDIQTLYQSEVVKTESHA
;
A
#
# COMPACT_ATOMS: atom_id res chain seq x y z
N THR A 1 11.15 24.27 26.22
CA THR A 1 12.19 23.41 26.82
C THR A 1 13.31 24.28 27.34
N GLU A 2 13.27 24.65 28.62
CA GLU A 2 14.38 25.37 29.28
C GLU A 2 15.09 24.50 30.33
N ALA A 3 14.43 23.45 30.84
CA ALA A 3 14.96 22.56 31.88
C ALA A 3 15.47 21.19 31.34
N GLY A 4 15.58 21.02 30.02
CA GLY A 4 16.07 19.76 29.41
C GLY A 4 15.13 18.55 29.56
N VAL A 5 13.87 18.75 29.95
CA VAL A 5 12.87 17.68 30.07
C VAL A 5 12.37 17.26 28.68
N PRO A 6 12.45 15.97 28.30
CA PRO A 6 11.89 15.48 27.04
C PRO A 6 10.36 15.65 27.02
N SER A 7 9.87 16.37 26.02
CA SER A 7 8.44 16.61 25.82
C SER A 7 8.16 16.82 24.34
N ALA A 8 6.99 16.40 23.87
CA ALA A 8 6.49 16.69 22.54
C ALA A 8 5.02 17.13 22.64
N PRO A 9 4.53 18.00 21.73
CA PRO A 9 3.12 18.37 21.68
C PRO A 9 2.27 17.16 21.31
N VAL A 10 1.02 17.13 21.79
CA VAL A 10 0.03 16.14 21.35
C VAL A 10 -0.49 16.56 19.97
N ALA A 11 -0.43 15.65 19.00
CA ALA A 11 -1.00 15.89 17.68
C ALA A 11 -2.49 15.51 17.67
N GLU A 12 -3.37 16.49 17.39
CA GLU A 12 -4.83 16.24 17.29
C GLU A 12 -5.23 15.69 15.90
N GLY A 13 -4.46 16.00 14.85
CA GLY A 13 -4.68 15.54 13.48
C GLY A 13 -3.57 14.62 13.00
N TYR A 14 -3.56 13.35 13.46
CA TYR A 14 -2.47 12.40 13.19
C TYR A 14 -2.11 12.27 11.71
N GLU A 15 -3.12 12.28 10.82
CA GLU A 15 -2.91 12.19 9.37
C GLU A 15 -1.95 13.29 8.88
N THR A 16 -2.33 14.56 9.01
CA THR A 16 -1.48 15.68 8.60
C THR A 16 -0.19 15.75 9.43
N ALA A 17 -0.31 15.53 10.74
CA ALA A 17 0.82 15.64 11.66
C ALA A 17 1.92 14.61 11.39
N PHE A 18 1.60 13.44 10.83
CA PHE A 18 2.60 12.45 10.45
C PHE A 18 3.02 12.59 8.99
N TYR A 19 2.07 12.75 8.07
CA TYR A 19 2.37 12.72 6.63
C TYR A 19 3.11 13.95 6.10
N ASP A 20 3.05 15.06 6.84
CA ASP A 20 3.75 16.29 6.49
C ASP A 20 4.87 16.62 7.49
N ASP A 21 5.16 15.72 8.44
CA ASP A 21 6.27 15.89 9.38
C ASP A 21 7.63 15.80 8.67
N PRO A 22 8.52 16.81 8.84
CA PRO A 22 9.82 16.83 8.16
C PRO A 22 10.70 15.61 8.47
N GLN A 23 10.66 15.09 9.69
CA GLN A 23 11.44 13.91 10.07
C GLN A 23 10.88 12.65 9.39
N ALA A 24 9.56 12.49 9.36
CA ALA A 24 8.90 11.36 8.69
C ALA A 24 9.18 11.37 7.18
N VAL A 25 9.11 12.53 6.53
CA VAL A 25 9.39 12.67 5.09
C VAL A 25 10.86 12.40 4.78
N GLU A 26 11.80 13.03 5.48
CA GLU A 26 13.24 12.87 5.23
C GLU A 26 13.72 11.44 5.47
N ASN A 27 13.14 10.76 6.46
CA ASN A 27 13.46 9.35 6.73
C ASN A 27 12.79 8.37 5.76
N GLY A 28 12.01 8.84 4.79
CA GLY A 28 11.31 8.01 3.82
C GLY A 28 10.19 7.18 4.44
N HIS A 29 9.56 7.68 5.51
CA HIS A 29 8.42 7.04 6.16
C HIS A 29 7.08 7.38 5.52
N VAL A 30 7.07 8.33 4.58
CA VAL A 30 5.89 8.74 3.82
C VAL A 30 6.15 8.46 2.34
N SER A 31 5.35 7.59 1.73
CA SER A 31 5.39 7.31 0.29
C SER A 31 4.14 7.86 -0.39
N GLN A 32 4.29 8.33 -1.62
CA GLN A 32 3.19 8.66 -2.51
C GLN A 32 3.12 7.62 -3.62
N ILE A 33 1.93 7.06 -3.84
CA ILE A 33 1.71 6.05 -4.88
C ILE A 33 0.41 6.32 -5.62
N GLU A 34 0.42 6.11 -6.93
CA GLU A 34 -0.80 6.24 -7.74
C GLU A 34 -1.66 4.98 -7.60
N HIS A 35 -2.82 5.13 -6.98
CA HIS A 35 -3.82 4.08 -6.87
C HIS A 35 -4.81 4.17 -8.04
N PRO A 36 -5.14 3.05 -8.72
CA PRO A 36 -5.96 3.06 -9.94
C PRO A 36 -7.31 3.79 -9.84
N THR A 37 -7.90 3.84 -8.64
CA THR A 37 -9.22 4.47 -8.40
C THR A 37 -9.20 5.68 -7.48
N ILE A 38 -8.16 5.84 -6.64
CA ILE A 38 -8.09 6.90 -5.61
C ILE A 38 -7.18 8.05 -6.07
N GLY A 39 -6.34 7.83 -7.08
CA GLY A 39 -5.29 8.76 -7.49
C GLY A 39 -4.11 8.69 -6.52
N THR A 40 -3.48 9.84 -6.26
CA THR A 40 -2.32 9.92 -5.37
C THR A 40 -2.68 9.56 -3.93
N LEU A 41 -2.15 8.44 -3.45
CA LEU A 41 -2.33 7.94 -2.09
C LEU A 41 -1.04 8.17 -1.28
N LYS A 42 -1.14 8.85 -0.13
CA LYS A 42 -0.05 8.93 0.87
C LYS A 42 -0.14 7.75 1.82
N MET A 43 0.98 7.07 2.06
CA MET A 43 1.05 5.90 2.94
C MET A 43 2.24 5.97 3.89
N ALA A 44 2.02 5.50 5.13
CA ALA A 44 3.07 5.31 6.12
C ALA A 44 3.80 4.01 5.81
N VAL A 45 5.11 4.08 5.56
CA VAL A 45 5.91 2.96 5.06
C VAL A 45 7.25 2.91 5.78
N ASN A 46 7.94 1.77 5.71
CA ASN A 46 9.33 1.66 6.14
C ASN A 46 9.63 2.22 7.56
N LEU A 47 8.69 2.08 8.51
CA LEU A 47 8.82 2.60 9.88
C LEU A 47 9.99 1.97 10.68
N VAL A 48 10.59 0.93 10.13
CA VAL A 48 11.81 0.31 10.62
C VAL A 48 12.80 0.23 9.47
N THR A 49 13.98 0.80 9.69
CA THR A 49 15.07 0.80 8.71
C THR A 49 16.04 -0.34 8.97
N PHE A 50 16.40 -1.07 7.91
CA PHE A 50 17.37 -2.16 7.96
C PHE A 50 18.67 -1.70 7.30
N GLY A 51 19.80 -1.80 8.02
CA GLY A 51 21.09 -1.28 7.52
C GLY A 51 21.63 -1.97 6.26
N ARG A 52 21.07 -3.11 5.83
CA ARG A 52 21.51 -3.86 4.64
C ARG A 52 20.40 -4.12 3.62
N VAL A 53 19.17 -3.69 3.89
CA VAL A 53 18.01 -3.97 3.04
C VAL A 53 17.26 -2.69 2.79
N LYS A 54 17.21 -2.28 1.51
CA LYS A 54 16.34 -1.19 1.08
C LYS A 54 14.95 -1.77 0.80
N ARG A 55 13.93 -1.24 1.47
CA ARG A 55 12.52 -1.53 1.18
C ARG A 55 11.93 -0.38 0.37
N GLU A 56 11.30 -0.73 -0.74
CA GLU A 56 10.61 0.21 -1.60
C GLU A 56 9.16 -0.24 -1.72
N VAL A 57 8.22 0.69 -1.56
CA VAL A 57 6.82 0.43 -1.87
C VAL A 57 6.65 0.61 -3.37
N ARG A 58 6.34 -0.50 -4.06
CA ARG A 58 6.38 -0.57 -5.53
C ARG A 58 5.01 -0.54 -6.18
N LEU A 59 3.99 -1.02 -5.47
CA LEU A 59 2.65 -1.22 -6.01
C LEU A 59 1.63 -0.66 -5.02
N ALA A 60 0.58 -0.04 -5.58
CA ALA A 60 -0.57 0.37 -4.81
C ALA A 60 -1.29 -0.87 -4.26
N THR A 61 -2.12 -0.68 -3.24
CA THR A 61 -3.03 -1.76 -2.78
C THR A 61 -3.83 -2.27 -3.98
N PRO A 62 -3.84 -3.59 -4.23
CA PRO A 62 -4.53 -4.13 -5.39
C PRO A 62 -6.05 -3.97 -5.28
N LEU A 63 -6.72 -3.83 -6.42
CA LEU A 63 -8.18 -3.92 -6.50
C LEU A 63 -8.63 -5.36 -6.20
N LEU A 64 -9.91 -5.50 -5.82
CA LEU A 64 -10.51 -6.82 -5.63
C LEU A 64 -10.39 -7.64 -6.92
N GLY A 65 -9.65 -8.75 -6.86
CA GLY A 65 -9.48 -9.64 -8.00
C GLY A 65 -8.43 -9.23 -9.04
N GLN A 66 -7.70 -8.13 -8.84
CA GLN A 66 -6.72 -7.60 -9.81
C GLN A 66 -5.64 -8.62 -10.22
N GLN A 67 -5.30 -9.56 -9.35
CA GLN A 67 -4.25 -10.56 -9.58
C GLN A 67 -4.80 -11.98 -9.71
N THR A 68 -6.13 -12.15 -9.82
CA THR A 68 -6.76 -13.48 -9.89
C THR A 68 -6.25 -14.29 -11.07
N GLN A 69 -6.21 -13.69 -12.27
CA GLN A 69 -5.74 -14.38 -13.47
C GLN A 69 -4.27 -14.77 -13.36
N ASP A 70 -3.41 -13.85 -12.92
CA ASP A 70 -1.96 -14.09 -12.78
C ASP A 70 -1.70 -15.28 -11.84
N VAL A 71 -2.31 -15.26 -10.64
CA VAL A 71 -2.11 -16.30 -9.64
C VAL A 71 -2.66 -17.67 -10.10
N LEU A 72 -3.83 -17.70 -10.76
CA LEU A 72 -4.39 -18.96 -11.27
C LEU A 72 -3.54 -19.54 -12.42
N SER A 73 -3.00 -18.68 -13.28
CA SER A 73 -2.11 -19.08 -14.37
C SER A 73 -0.79 -19.63 -13.82
N GLU A 74 -0.22 -18.98 -12.80
CA GLU A 74 1.02 -19.42 -12.14
C GLU A 74 0.92 -20.82 -11.54
N ILE A 75 -0.28 -21.24 -11.10
CA ILE A 75 -0.51 -22.56 -10.51
C ILE A 75 -1.05 -23.59 -11.54
N GLY A 76 -1.14 -23.23 -12.82
CA GLY A 76 -1.38 -24.16 -13.92
C GLY A 76 -2.83 -24.29 -14.40
N TYR A 77 -3.72 -23.37 -14.06
CA TYR A 77 -5.04 -23.30 -14.70
C TYR A 77 -4.90 -22.79 -16.13
N SER A 78 -5.69 -23.37 -17.05
CA SER A 78 -5.78 -22.86 -18.41
C SER A 78 -6.65 -21.59 -18.47
N ASP A 79 -6.49 -20.79 -19.53
CA ASP A 79 -7.34 -19.61 -19.76
C ASP A 79 -8.84 -19.99 -19.79
N ASP A 80 -9.17 -21.16 -20.36
CA ASP A 80 -10.55 -21.67 -20.44
C ASP A 80 -11.11 -22.04 -19.04
N ASP A 81 -10.29 -22.65 -18.17
CA ASP A 81 -10.69 -22.95 -16.80
C ASP A 81 -10.90 -21.66 -16.00
N ILE A 82 -9.99 -20.70 -16.12
CA ILE A 82 -10.08 -19.39 -15.46
C ILE A 82 -11.35 -18.66 -15.90
N GLN A 83 -11.64 -18.65 -17.20
CA GLN A 83 -12.86 -18.04 -17.74
C GLN A 83 -14.12 -18.72 -17.20
N THR A 84 -14.11 -20.05 -17.03
CA THR A 84 -15.21 -20.80 -16.42
C THR A 84 -15.41 -20.40 -14.96
N LEU A 85 -14.33 -20.20 -14.20
CA LEU A 85 -14.39 -19.74 -12.80
C LEU A 85 -14.96 -18.32 -12.67
N TYR A 86 -14.64 -17.42 -13.61
CA TYR A 86 -15.24 -16.09 -13.67
C TYR A 86 -16.74 -16.17 -13.98
N GLN A 87 -17.14 -16.95 -15.00
CA GLN A 87 -18.54 -17.08 -15.41
C GLN A 87 -19.43 -17.73 -14.33
N SER A 88 -18.85 -18.62 -13.53
CA SER A 88 -19.53 -19.26 -12.39
C SER A 88 -19.47 -18.43 -11.10
N GLU A 89 -18.90 -17.22 -11.15
CA GLU A 89 -18.74 -16.29 -10.02
C GLU A 89 -17.97 -16.86 -8.82
N VAL A 90 -17.18 -17.93 -9.03
CA VAL A 90 -16.34 -18.54 -8.00
C VAL A 90 -15.15 -17.64 -7.65
N VAL A 91 -14.67 -16.86 -8.62
CA VAL A 91 -13.57 -15.91 -8.46
C VAL A 91 -13.95 -14.51 -9.00
N LYS A 92 -13.26 -13.47 -8.55
CA LYS A 92 -13.49 -12.07 -8.95
C LYS A 92 -12.34 -11.53 -9.80
N THR A 93 -12.65 -10.63 -10.72
CA THR A 93 -11.69 -9.77 -11.44
C THR A 93 -11.97 -8.32 -11.03
N GLU A 94 -10.98 -7.44 -11.23
CA GLU A 94 -11.06 -5.99 -11.02
C GLU A 94 -12.22 -5.32 -11.77
N SER A 95 -12.78 -5.97 -12.79
CA SER A 95 -13.82 -5.43 -13.66
C SER A 95 -15.22 -5.98 -13.34
N HIS A 96 -15.71 -5.84 -12.11
CA HIS A 96 -17.14 -5.97 -11.80
C HIS A 96 -17.55 -5.04 -10.65
N ALA A 97 -18.20 -3.92 -11.01
CA ALA A 97 -19.21 -3.26 -10.17
C ALA A 97 -20.59 -3.83 -10.54
#